data_AF-A0A3D3CMK5-F1
#
_entry.id   AF-A0A3D3CMK5-F1
#
_cell.length_a   1.000
_cell.length_b   1.000
_cell.length_c   1.000
_cell.angle_alpha   90.00
_cell.angle_beta   90.00
_cell.angle_gamma   90.00
#
_symmetry.space_group_name_H-M   'P 1'
#
loop_
_entity.id
_entity.type
_entity.pdbx_description
1 polymer ?
#
loop_
_entity_poly.entity_id
_entity_poly.type
_entity_poly.pdbx_seq_one_letter_code
_entity_poly.pdbx_strand_id
1 'polypeptide(L)'
;VENVTATIVHYLTFGTLPPLDSRNRPYFAYGKRIHDNCERRSHYDAGQFVRQWGDEGHRKGWCLYEMGCKGPEAHMNCPTIKWNEGTSWPVQGGHGCIACAADHNWDLMTPFYKRLPKVPGFGVEKTADKIGVGIAAAAAAGVAAHAIAGASKKKESKEQEKG
;
A
#
# COMPACT_ATOMS: atom_id res chain seq x y z
N VAL A 1 2.31 -22.97 -12.75
CA VAL A 1 3.06 -24.15 -13.29
C VAL A 1 4.57 -23.88 -13.26
N GLU A 2 4.96 -22.63 -13.49
CA GLU A 2 6.29 -22.07 -13.61
C GLU A 2 7.22 -22.46 -12.44
N ASN A 3 6.81 -22.28 -11.17
CA ASN A 3 7.68 -22.60 -10.03
C ASN A 3 8.02 -24.09 -9.91
N VAL A 4 7.06 -24.98 -10.21
CA VAL A 4 7.27 -26.43 -10.16
C VAL A 4 8.20 -26.84 -11.30
N THR A 5 7.89 -26.42 -12.52
CA THR A 5 8.74 -26.70 -13.69
C THR A 5 10.15 -26.15 -13.50
N ALA A 6 10.31 -24.92 -13.00
CA ALA A 6 11.62 -24.33 -12.72
C ALA A 6 12.42 -25.15 -11.70
N THR A 7 11.77 -25.68 -10.65
CA THR A 7 12.42 -26.54 -9.65
C THR A 7 12.92 -27.85 -10.28
N ILE A 8 12.07 -28.50 -11.08
CA ILE A 8 12.42 -29.75 -11.76
C ILE A 8 13.56 -29.53 -12.75
N VAL A 9 13.44 -28.51 -13.60
CA VAL A 9 14.47 -28.17 -14.60
C VAL A 9 15.80 -27.83 -13.93
N HIS A 10 15.78 -27.07 -12.82
CA HIS A 10 17.00 -26.79 -12.05
C HIS A 10 17.67 -28.10 -11.59
N TYR A 11 16.90 -29.01 -10.99
CA TYR A 11 17.44 -30.29 -10.52
C TYR A 11 18.02 -31.14 -11.66
N LEU A 12 17.29 -31.27 -12.77
CA LEU A 12 17.75 -32.03 -13.94
C LEU A 12 18.99 -31.41 -14.60
N THR A 13 19.12 -30.09 -14.56
CA THR A 13 20.24 -29.37 -15.19
C THR A 13 21.50 -29.39 -14.32
N PHE A 14 21.35 -29.19 -13.02
CA PHE A 14 22.48 -28.98 -12.10
C PHE A 14 22.76 -30.16 -11.16
N GLY A 15 21.95 -31.23 -11.21
CA GLY A 15 22.08 -32.41 -10.34
C GLY A 15 21.84 -32.13 -8.86
N THR A 16 21.32 -30.95 -8.51
CA THR A 16 21.13 -30.47 -7.14
C THR A 16 19.85 -29.65 -7.01
N LEU A 17 19.24 -29.65 -5.82
CA LEU A 17 18.10 -28.79 -5.52
C LEU A 17 18.53 -27.31 -5.55
N PRO A 18 17.62 -26.38 -5.93
CA PRO A 18 17.90 -24.95 -5.78
C PRO A 18 18.10 -24.60 -4.30
N PRO A 19 18.76 -23.47 -3.98
CA PRO A 19 18.87 -23.00 -2.61
C PRO A 19 17.50 -22.92 -1.92
N LEU A 20 17.40 -23.48 -0.72
CA LEU A 20 16.16 -23.58 0.05
C LEU A 20 16.21 -22.71 1.31
N ASP A 21 15.06 -22.17 1.70
CA ASP A 21 14.90 -21.53 3.01
C ASP A 21 14.84 -22.55 4.16
N SER A 22 14.73 -22.06 5.41
CA SER A 22 14.67 -22.90 6.60
C SER A 22 13.45 -23.83 6.69
N ARG A 23 12.50 -23.71 5.76
CA ARG A 23 11.30 -24.55 5.64
C ARG A 23 11.37 -25.44 4.39
N ASN A 24 12.55 -25.59 3.79
CA ASN A 24 12.80 -26.38 2.58
C ASN A 24 12.05 -25.86 1.34
N ARG A 25 11.80 -24.55 1.25
CA ARG A 25 11.13 -23.94 0.10
C ARG A 25 12.15 -23.25 -0.81
N PRO A 26 12.05 -23.36 -2.14
CA PRO A 26 13.01 -22.72 -3.04
C PRO A 26 13.05 -21.19 -2.89
N TYR A 27 14.23 -20.62 -2.64
CA TYR A 27 14.39 -19.17 -2.41
C TYR A 27 13.89 -18.33 -3.59
N PHE A 28 14.03 -18.80 -4.83
CA PHE A 28 13.57 -18.05 -6.00
C PHE A 28 12.04 -17.82 -6.00
N ALA A 29 11.28 -18.71 -5.37
CA ALA A 29 9.82 -18.63 -5.30
C ALA A 29 9.32 -18.06 -3.97
N TYR A 30 10.00 -18.33 -2.86
CA TYR A 30 9.53 -18.02 -1.50
C TYR A 30 10.40 -17.00 -0.75
N GLY A 31 11.52 -16.55 -1.32
CA GLY A 31 12.51 -15.72 -0.62
C GLY A 31 12.08 -14.28 -0.37
N LYS A 32 10.99 -13.81 -0.99
CA LYS A 32 10.46 -12.45 -0.80
C LYS A 32 9.00 -12.47 -0.39
N ARG A 33 8.58 -11.45 0.36
CA ARG A 33 7.17 -11.22 0.67
C ARG A 33 6.44 -10.72 -0.57
N ILE A 34 5.16 -11.09 -0.69
CA ILE A 34 4.28 -10.60 -1.75
C ILE A 34 4.21 -9.07 -1.72
N HIS A 35 4.07 -8.47 -0.54
CA HIS A 35 3.92 -7.02 -0.42
C HIS A 35 5.15 -6.21 -0.86
N ASP A 36 6.34 -6.81 -0.81
CA ASP A 36 7.58 -6.14 -1.20
C ASP A 36 7.74 -6.06 -2.73
N ASN A 37 6.94 -6.78 -3.50
CA ASN A 37 6.98 -6.77 -4.97
C ASN A 37 5.60 -6.51 -5.62
N CYS A 38 4.60 -6.13 -4.83
CA CYS A 38 3.23 -5.94 -5.29
C CYS A 38 3.08 -4.69 -6.18
N GLU A 39 2.40 -4.81 -7.32
CA GLU A 39 2.18 -3.65 -8.22
C GLU A 39 1.32 -2.54 -7.60
N ARG A 40 0.52 -2.85 -6.56
CA ARG A 40 -0.32 -1.87 -5.84
C ARG A 40 0.40 -1.24 -4.64
N ARG A 41 1.71 -1.43 -4.50
CA ARG A 41 2.48 -0.95 -3.34
C ARG A 41 2.49 0.56 -3.21
N SER A 42 2.62 1.29 -4.32
CA SER A 42 2.54 2.76 -4.32
C SER A 42 1.23 3.28 -3.73
N HIS A 43 0.10 2.63 -4.05
CA HIS A 43 -1.21 2.97 -3.45
C HIS A 43 -1.25 2.70 -1.94
N TYR A 44 -0.60 1.62 -1.48
CA TYR A 44 -0.48 1.34 -0.05
C TYR A 44 0.27 2.45 0.68
N ASP A 45 1.44 2.84 0.15
CA ASP A 45 2.31 3.87 0.74
C ASP A 45 1.59 5.24 0.73
N ALA A 46 0.80 5.52 -0.31
CA ALA A 46 -0.04 6.71 -0.44
C ALA A 46 -1.32 6.68 0.42
N GLY A 47 -1.62 5.59 1.12
CA GLY A 47 -2.84 5.45 1.91
C GLY A 47 -4.13 5.34 1.08
N GLN A 48 -4.00 5.02 -0.20
CA GLN A 48 -5.09 4.80 -1.16
C GLN A 48 -5.55 3.35 -1.07
N PHE A 49 -6.69 3.15 -0.39
CA PHE A 49 -7.21 1.83 -0.08
C PHE A 49 -8.62 1.64 -0.63
N VAL A 50 -8.87 0.43 -1.09
CA VAL A 50 -10.22 -0.09 -1.32
C VAL A 50 -10.88 -0.31 0.03
N ARG A 51 -12.14 0.13 0.17
CA ARG A 51 -12.93 -0.01 1.39
C ARG A 51 -14.22 -0.79 1.17
N GLN A 52 -14.70 -0.84 -0.07
CA GLN A 52 -15.85 -1.61 -0.47
C GLN A 52 -15.62 -2.22 -1.85
N TRP A 53 -16.14 -3.43 -2.06
CA TRP A 53 -16.07 -4.08 -3.36
C TRP A 53 -16.81 -3.25 -4.41
N GLY A 54 -16.06 -2.78 -5.40
CA GLY A 54 -16.60 -2.01 -6.53
C GLY A 54 -16.61 -0.51 -6.32
N ASP A 55 -16.06 -0.02 -5.20
CA ASP A 55 -15.81 1.41 -4.99
C ASP A 55 -14.80 1.97 -6.01
N GLU A 56 -14.63 3.30 -6.01
CA GLU A 56 -13.72 3.98 -6.92
C GLU A 56 -12.28 3.46 -6.80
N GLY A 57 -11.82 3.20 -5.58
CA GLY A 57 -10.51 2.64 -5.33
C GLY A 57 -10.36 1.24 -5.94
N HIS A 58 -11.40 0.40 -5.82
CA HIS A 58 -11.40 -0.96 -6.37
C HIS A 58 -11.27 -0.92 -7.89
N ARG A 59 -12.06 -0.06 -8.54
CA ARG A 59 -12.04 0.13 -10.00
C ARG A 59 -10.72 0.73 -10.49
N LYS A 60 -10.07 1.56 -9.68
CA LYS A 60 -8.76 2.18 -9.97
C LYS A 60 -7.56 1.30 -9.59
N GLY A 61 -7.77 0.11 -9.04
CA GLY A 61 -6.68 -0.78 -8.66
C GLY A 61 -5.92 -0.36 -7.41
N TRP A 62 -6.56 0.37 -6.48
CA TRP A 62 -5.96 0.76 -5.20
C TRP A 62 -5.66 -0.44 -4.30
N CYS A 63 -4.92 -0.21 -3.22
CA CYS A 63 -4.45 -1.27 -2.34
C CYS A 63 -5.62 -1.95 -1.60
N LEU A 64 -5.56 -3.29 -1.53
CA LEU A 64 -6.56 -4.16 -0.91
C LEU A 64 -6.28 -4.46 0.57
N TYR A 65 -5.37 -3.72 1.21
CA TYR A 65 -5.01 -3.98 2.62
C TYR A 65 -6.20 -3.80 3.58
N GLU A 66 -6.99 -2.73 3.42
CA GLU A 66 -8.20 -2.52 4.23
C GLU A 66 -9.30 -3.56 3.93
N MET A 67 -9.21 -4.27 2.80
CA MET A 67 -10.05 -5.42 2.46
C MET A 67 -9.50 -6.77 2.96
N GLY A 68 -8.42 -6.75 3.76
CA GLY A 68 -7.88 -7.93 4.44
C GLY A 68 -6.70 -8.64 3.74
N CYS A 69 -6.11 -8.05 2.70
CA CYS A 69 -4.97 -8.64 2.00
C CYS A 69 -3.83 -9.04 2.97
N LYS A 70 -3.41 -10.31 2.89
CA LYS A 70 -2.36 -10.94 3.70
C LYS A 70 -0.98 -10.94 3.05
N GLY A 71 -0.85 -10.24 1.92
CA GLY A 71 0.42 -10.06 1.21
C GLY A 71 1.60 -9.60 2.08
N PRO A 72 1.40 -8.76 3.13
CA PRO A 72 2.49 -8.37 4.04
C PRO A 72 3.13 -9.50 4.84
N GLU A 73 2.44 -10.63 5.05
CA GLU A 73 2.96 -11.79 5.79
C GLU A 73 3.17 -13.03 4.89
N ALA A 74 2.76 -12.94 3.62
CA ALA A 74 2.83 -14.05 2.67
C ALA A 74 4.14 -14.03 1.88
N HIS A 75 4.81 -15.18 1.81
CA HIS A 75 6.04 -15.37 1.03
C HIS A 75 5.76 -16.21 -0.21
N MET A 76 5.75 -15.58 -1.37
CA MET A 76 5.55 -16.21 -2.69
C MET A 76 5.84 -15.17 -3.79
N ASN A 77 6.28 -15.61 -4.96
CA ASN A 77 6.60 -14.76 -6.11
C ASN A 77 5.40 -14.42 -7.02
N CYS A 78 4.15 -14.62 -6.55
CA CYS A 78 2.91 -14.28 -7.26
C CYS A 78 2.92 -12.91 -7.96
N PRO A 79 3.33 -11.79 -7.33
CA PRO A 79 3.30 -10.49 -8.01
C PRO A 79 4.34 -10.37 -9.13
N THR A 80 5.40 -11.19 -9.11
CA THR A 80 6.50 -11.12 -10.08
C THR A 80 6.25 -12.01 -11.28
N ILE A 81 5.95 -13.30 -11.06
CA ILE A 81 5.74 -14.27 -12.16
C ILE A 81 4.28 -14.43 -12.56
N LYS A 82 3.36 -14.04 -11.66
CA LYS A 82 1.91 -14.23 -11.80
C LYS A 82 1.52 -15.71 -11.98
N TRP A 83 0.26 -15.93 -12.33
CA TRP A 83 -0.33 -17.22 -12.63
C TRP A 83 -0.71 -17.28 -14.10
N ASN A 84 -0.67 -18.49 -14.64
CA ASN A 84 -1.10 -18.80 -16.01
C ASN A 84 -0.32 -18.00 -17.05
N GLU A 85 0.98 -18.29 -17.21
CA GLU A 85 1.83 -17.66 -18.24
C GLU A 85 1.90 -16.13 -18.09
N GLY A 86 1.98 -15.64 -16.86
CA GLY A 86 2.06 -14.19 -16.62
C GLY A 86 0.72 -13.46 -16.71
N THR A 87 -0.41 -14.16 -16.86
CA THR A 87 -1.72 -13.52 -17.11
C THR A 87 -2.17 -12.64 -15.94
N SER A 88 -2.31 -13.21 -14.75
CA SER A 88 -2.84 -12.48 -13.59
C SER A 88 -2.46 -13.15 -12.27
N TRP A 89 -2.79 -12.53 -11.16
CA TRP A 89 -2.68 -13.11 -9.82
C TRP A 89 -3.77 -12.50 -8.93
N PRO A 90 -4.05 -13.04 -7.73
CA PRO A 90 -5.21 -12.64 -6.94
C PRO A 90 -5.43 -11.13 -6.79
N VAL A 91 -4.37 -10.40 -6.44
CA VAL A 91 -4.45 -8.94 -6.23
C VAL A 91 -4.64 -8.19 -7.55
N GLN A 92 -3.98 -8.60 -8.64
CA GLN A 92 -4.27 -8.04 -9.97
C GLN A 92 -5.73 -8.29 -10.36
N GLY A 93 -6.27 -9.48 -10.04
CA GLY A 93 -7.69 -9.84 -10.22
C GLY A 93 -8.67 -9.14 -9.27
N GLY A 94 -8.20 -8.28 -8.35
CA GLY A 94 -9.04 -7.50 -7.45
C GLY A 94 -9.29 -8.12 -6.08
N HIS A 95 -8.79 -9.33 -5.79
CA HIS A 95 -8.95 -9.96 -4.50
C HIS A 95 -7.66 -9.93 -3.66
N GLY A 96 -7.79 -9.65 -2.36
CA GLY A 96 -6.64 -9.66 -1.45
C GLY A 96 -5.96 -11.04 -1.42
N CYS A 97 -4.63 -11.06 -1.27
CA CYS A 97 -3.92 -12.31 -1.00
C CYS A 97 -4.45 -12.94 0.29
N ILE A 98 -4.66 -14.24 0.30
CA ILE A 98 -5.07 -15.00 1.50
C ILE A 98 -3.92 -15.73 2.19
N ALA A 99 -2.68 -15.50 1.73
CA ALA A 99 -1.47 -16.21 2.17
C ALA A 99 -1.58 -17.74 2.02
N CYS A 100 -2.12 -18.23 0.91
CA CYS A 100 -2.33 -19.67 0.68
C CYS A 100 -1.04 -20.52 0.77
N ALA A 101 0.12 -19.91 0.51
CA ALA A 101 1.43 -20.55 0.57
C ALA A 101 2.12 -20.43 1.95
N ALA A 102 1.46 -19.83 2.94
CA ALA A 102 1.95 -19.77 4.32
C ALA A 102 1.48 -21.00 5.12
N ASP A 103 2.32 -21.42 6.07
CA ASP A 103 1.99 -22.52 6.99
C ASP A 103 0.78 -22.14 7.85
N HIS A 104 -0.13 -23.10 8.06
CA HIS A 104 -1.34 -22.93 8.85
C HIS A 104 -2.20 -21.71 8.45
N ASN A 105 -2.21 -21.33 7.16
CA ASN A 105 -2.90 -20.10 6.73
C ASN A 105 -4.38 -20.06 7.13
N TRP A 106 -5.07 -21.20 7.10
CA TRP A 106 -6.51 -21.26 7.35
C TRP A 106 -6.84 -20.94 8.81
N ASP A 107 -5.92 -21.18 9.73
CA ASP A 107 -6.07 -20.88 11.15
C ASP A 107 -5.49 -19.50 11.50
N LEU A 108 -4.35 -19.14 10.89
CA LEU A 108 -3.59 -17.93 11.26
C LEU A 108 -4.01 -16.67 10.49
N MET A 109 -4.59 -16.84 9.30
CA MET A 109 -4.91 -15.74 8.38
C MET A 109 -6.42 -15.50 8.27
N THR A 110 -7.24 -16.36 8.87
CA THR A 110 -8.68 -16.13 8.97
C THR A 110 -9.01 -15.22 10.17
N PRO A 111 -10.10 -14.44 10.10
CA PRO A 111 -10.94 -14.22 8.92
C PRO A 111 -10.20 -13.42 7.83
N PHE A 112 -10.31 -13.87 6.57
CA PHE A 112 -9.50 -13.32 5.46
C PHE A 112 -9.73 -11.84 5.21
N TYR A 113 -10.93 -11.32 5.44
CA TYR A 113 -11.27 -9.91 5.21
C TYR A 113 -10.86 -8.98 6.35
N LYS A 114 -10.36 -9.52 7.47
CA LYS A 114 -9.82 -8.69 8.56
C LYS A 114 -8.39 -8.28 8.23
N ARG A 115 -8.09 -6.99 8.39
CA ARG A 115 -6.73 -6.46 8.21
C ARG A 115 -5.74 -7.10 9.19
N LEU A 116 -4.50 -7.29 8.75
CA LEU A 116 -3.39 -7.66 9.62
C LEU A 116 -3.11 -6.53 10.62
N PRO A 117 -2.88 -6.80 11.92
CA PRO A 117 -2.52 -5.77 12.88
C PRO A 117 -1.07 -5.30 12.66
N LYS A 118 -0.82 -3.99 12.84
CA LYS A 118 0.55 -3.41 12.95
C LYS A 118 1.49 -3.66 11.76
N VAL A 119 1.06 -3.39 10.53
CA VAL A 119 1.98 -3.36 9.37
C VAL A 119 2.66 -1.98 9.29
N PRO A 120 4.00 -1.89 9.28
CA PRO A 120 4.71 -0.61 9.15
C PRO A 120 4.55 -0.03 7.73
N GLY A 121 4.47 1.31 7.60
CA GLY A 121 4.46 2.00 6.30
C GLY A 121 3.20 2.79 5.93
N PHE A 122 2.27 3.02 6.85
CA PHE A 122 1.05 3.79 6.53
C PHE A 122 1.27 5.30 6.49
N GLY A 123 0.74 5.93 5.43
CA GLY A 123 0.16 7.27 5.51
C GLY A 123 1.14 8.43 5.32
N VAL A 124 2.20 8.26 4.53
CA VAL A 124 3.11 9.37 4.20
C VAL A 124 2.33 10.49 3.49
N GLU A 125 1.60 10.15 2.43
CA GLU A 125 0.79 11.12 1.68
C GLU A 125 -0.38 11.68 2.51
N LYS A 126 -1.12 10.84 3.24
CA LYS A 126 -2.19 11.32 4.13
C LYS A 126 -1.69 12.27 5.22
N THR A 127 -0.46 12.06 5.68
CA THR A 127 0.20 12.95 6.64
C THR A 127 0.57 14.26 5.96
N ALA A 128 1.15 14.20 4.76
CA ALA A 128 1.51 15.37 3.96
C ALA A 128 0.28 16.23 3.62
N ASP A 129 -0.82 15.64 3.18
CA ASP A 129 -2.08 16.35 2.89
C ASP A 129 -2.60 17.10 4.11
N LYS A 130 -2.63 16.45 5.28
CA LYS A 130 -3.09 17.07 6.52
C LYS A 130 -2.20 18.24 6.94
N ILE A 131 -0.89 18.07 6.85
CA ILE A 131 0.08 19.13 7.16
C ILE A 131 -0.08 20.28 6.16
N GLY A 132 -0.20 19.98 4.87
CA GLY A 132 -0.39 20.97 3.80
C GLY A 132 -1.66 21.79 3.99
N VAL A 133 -2.80 21.15 4.30
CA VAL A 133 -4.06 21.83 4.62
C VAL A 133 -3.91 22.73 5.85
N GLY A 134 -3.23 22.24 6.91
CA GLY A 134 -2.98 23.03 8.11
C GLY A 134 -2.16 24.29 7.85
N ILE A 135 -1.07 24.16 7.07
CA ILE A 135 -0.21 25.29 6.68
C ILE A 135 -1.01 26.29 5.83
N ALA A 136 -1.75 25.81 4.83
CA ALA A 136 -2.54 26.66 3.95
C ALA A 136 -3.60 27.46 4.73
N ALA A 137 -4.30 26.81 5.66
CA ALA A 137 -5.29 27.47 6.52
C ALA A 137 -4.66 28.55 7.41
N ALA A 138 -3.51 28.25 8.02
CA ALA A 138 -2.79 29.21 8.86
C ALA A 138 -2.31 30.43 8.06
N ALA A 139 -1.76 30.21 6.86
CA ALA A 139 -1.34 31.29 5.97
C ALA A 139 -2.52 32.19 5.56
N ALA A 140 -3.65 31.58 5.17
CA ALA A 140 -4.86 32.32 4.83
C ALA A 140 -5.38 33.19 5.99
N ALA A 141 -5.39 32.64 7.21
CA ALA A 141 -5.77 33.38 8.42
C ALA A 141 -4.81 34.55 8.70
N GLY A 142 -3.50 34.33 8.54
CA GLY A 142 -2.48 35.38 8.69
C GLY A 142 -2.66 36.52 7.69
N VAL A 143 -2.90 36.20 6.41
CA VAL A 143 -3.16 37.20 5.36
C VAL A 143 -4.44 37.99 5.67
N ALA A 144 -5.52 37.31 6.07
CA ALA A 144 -6.77 37.98 6.44
C ALA A 144 -6.59 38.93 7.64
N ALA A 145 -5.91 38.47 8.71
CA ALA A 145 -5.63 39.29 9.88
C ALA A 145 -4.77 40.52 9.52
N HIS A 146 -3.76 40.36 8.68
CA HIS A 146 -2.92 41.47 8.22
C HIS A 146 -3.71 42.51 7.41
N ALA A 147 -4.59 42.05 6.52
CA ALA A 147 -5.46 42.93 5.73
C ALA A 147 -6.44 43.72 6.60
N ILE A 148 -7.07 43.08 7.60
CA ILE A 148 -7.98 43.73 8.56
C ILE A 148 -7.24 44.79 9.38
N ALA A 149 -6.08 44.46 9.94
CA ALA A 149 -5.27 45.40 10.71
C ALA A 149 -4.82 46.61 9.88
N GLY A 150 -4.45 46.38 8.60
CA GLY A 150 -4.09 47.44 7.66
C GLY A 150 -5.26 48.38 7.35
N ALA A 151 -6.46 47.84 7.13
CA ALA A 151 -7.67 48.64 6.88
C ALA A 151 -8.07 49.48 8.10
N SER A 152 -8.00 48.91 9.31
CA SER A 152 -8.29 49.62 10.56
C SER A 152 -7.32 50.76 10.82
N LYS A 153 -6.00 50.52 10.70
CA LYS A 153 -4.98 51.58 10.85
C LYS A 153 -5.13 52.70 9.81
N LYS A 154 -5.50 52.35 8.57
CA LYS A 154 -5.74 53.34 7.51
C LYS A 154 -6.99 54.18 7.78
N LYS A 155 -7.98 53.62 8.47
CA LYS A 155 -9.19 54.34 8.90
C LYS A 155 -8.86 55.29 10.06
N GLU A 156 -8.15 54.83 11.08
CA GLU A 156 -7.72 55.65 12.23
C GLU A 156 -6.85 56.84 11.81
N SER A 157 -5.85 56.61 10.93
CA SER A 157 -5.00 57.70 10.41
C SER A 157 -5.80 58.75 9.63
N LYS A 158 -6.80 58.34 8.83
CA LYS A 158 -7.68 59.27 8.09
C LYS A 158 -8.63 60.06 8.98
N GLU A 159 -8.95 59.54 10.17
CA GLU A 159 -9.85 60.17 11.13
C GLU A 159 -9.09 61.18 12.01
N GLN A 160 -7.81 60.90 12.33
CA GLN A 160 -6.90 61.86 12.98
C GLN A 160 -6.49 63.04 12.09
N GLU A 161 -6.40 62.86 10.76
CA GLU A 161 -6.01 63.93 9.83
C GLU A 161 -7.15 64.93 9.53
N LYS A 162 -8.38 64.64 9.98
CA LYS A 162 -9.59 65.43 9.71
C LYS A 162 -10.16 66.18 10.94
N GLY A 163 -9.59 65.96 12.13
CA GLY A 163 -9.93 66.69 13.36
C GLY A 163 -8.91 67.78 13.65
#